data_AF-A0A9D4VYK2-F1
#
_entry.id   AF-A0A9D4VYK2-F1
#
_cell.length_a   1.000
_cell.length_b   1.000
_cell.length_c   1.000
_cell.angle_alpha   90.00
_cell.angle_beta   90.00
_cell.angle_gamma   90.00
#
_symmetry.space_group_name_H-M   'P 1'
#
loop_
_entity.id
_entity.type
_entity.pdbx_description
1 polymer ?
#
loop_
_entity_poly.entity_id
_entity_poly.type
_entity_poly.pdbx_seq_one_letter_code
_entity_poly.pdbx_strand_id
1 'polypeptide(L)'
;MMIPPSRSFLILLTLSVQMLTHMEASSSSKVEYLPGFQGPLPFELETGYVGLGETNDDDDMQVFYYFIKSENNPKKDPLMLWLSGGPGCSSISGLIIEMGPIKFEMKDNDESLPSLILRPESWTKLCNIIFVDLPFGTGFSYSKNNSAQRSDWKIVHHAHQFLRKWLIDHPEFISNEFYMGGDSYSGIPVPAIVQEIINGNEKGLQPLINLQVSNYNICLLL
;
A
#
# COMPACT_ATOMS: atom_id res chain seq x y z
N MET A 1 11.77 32.52 45.38
CA MET A 1 10.34 32.78 45.15
C MET A 1 10.05 32.41 43.70
N MET A 2 9.47 31.23 43.45
CA MET A 2 9.17 30.77 42.09
C MET A 2 7.87 31.41 41.61
N ILE A 3 7.92 32.10 40.47
CA ILE A 3 6.75 32.71 39.85
C ILE A 3 5.98 31.58 39.14
N PRO A 4 4.69 31.36 39.46
CA PRO A 4 3.91 30.34 38.79
C PRO A 4 3.73 30.69 37.31
N PRO A 5 3.77 29.70 36.40
CA PRO A 5 3.58 29.94 34.97
C PRO A 5 2.21 30.57 34.71
N SER A 6 2.17 31.50 33.75
CA SER A 6 0.94 32.21 33.39
C SER A 6 -0.08 31.24 32.78
N ARG A 7 -1.38 31.48 33.00
CA ARG A 7 -2.47 30.68 32.41
C ARG A 7 -2.33 30.54 30.89
N SER A 8 -1.83 31.57 30.21
CA SER A 8 -1.57 31.55 28.76
C SER A 8 -0.45 30.56 28.38
N PHE A 9 0.59 30.43 29.22
CA PHE A 9 1.67 29.47 28.99
C PHE A 9 1.19 28.03 29.15
N LEU A 10 0.32 27.75 30.13
CA LEU A 10 -0.30 26.43 30.25
C LEU A 10 -1.21 26.10 29.06
N ILE A 11 -1.98 27.06 28.56
CA ILE A 11 -2.88 26.87 27.41
C ILE A 11 -2.07 26.57 26.13
N LEU A 12 -0.99 27.33 25.88
CA LEU A 12 -0.10 27.07 24.74
C LEU A 12 0.59 25.70 24.85
N LEU A 13 1.00 25.30 26.07
CA LEU A 13 1.59 23.98 26.29
C LEU A 13 0.57 22.87 26.01
N THR A 14 -0.68 23.02 26.47
CA THR A 14 -1.74 22.04 26.20
C THR A 14 -2.10 21.94 24.72
N LEU A 15 -2.12 23.07 23.99
CA LEU A 15 -2.35 23.08 22.55
C LEU A 15 -1.18 22.43 21.79
N SER A 16 0.07 22.67 22.21
CA SER A 16 1.23 21.99 21.62
C SER A 16 1.23 20.48 21.88
N VAL A 17 0.80 20.03 23.07
CA VAL A 17 0.69 18.61 23.40
C VAL A 17 -0.44 17.94 22.63
N GLN A 18 -1.58 18.62 22.41
CA GLN A 18 -2.67 18.11 21.59
C GLN A 18 -2.28 17.94 20.11
N MET A 19 -1.46 18.87 19.57
CA MET A 19 -0.92 18.75 18.21
C MET A 19 0.11 17.61 18.07
N LEU A 20 0.70 17.14 19.18
CA LEU A 20 1.64 16.01 19.20
C LEU A 20 0.95 14.64 19.36
N THR A 21 -0.35 14.57 19.68
CA THR A 21 -1.06 13.32 19.98
C THR A 21 -1.97 12.79 18.86
N HIS A 22 -1.94 13.35 17.65
CA HIS A 22 -2.55 12.70 16.49
C HIS A 22 -1.64 11.56 15.98
N MET A 23 -1.51 10.50 16.77
CA MET A 23 -1.22 9.18 16.22
C MET A 23 -2.55 8.63 15.69
N GLU A 24 -2.78 8.76 14.38
CA GLU A 24 -3.69 7.82 13.73
C GLU A 24 -3.14 6.42 14.04
N ALA A 25 -3.97 5.57 14.64
CA ALA A 25 -3.61 4.19 14.87
C ALA A 25 -3.60 3.49 13.52
N SER A 26 -2.45 3.50 12.85
CA SER A 26 -2.25 2.74 11.62
C SER A 26 -2.50 1.26 11.94
N SER A 27 -3.51 0.67 11.33
CA SER A 27 -3.86 -0.75 11.49
C SER A 27 -2.97 -1.61 10.59
N SER A 28 -1.66 -1.39 10.65
CA SER A 28 -0.65 -2.21 9.99
C SER A 28 -0.11 -3.26 10.96
N SER A 29 0.30 -4.41 10.44
CA SER A 29 0.83 -5.52 11.22
C SER A 29 1.89 -6.24 10.43
N LYS A 30 3.05 -6.42 11.06
CA LYS A 30 4.12 -7.26 10.52
C LYS A 30 3.73 -8.72 10.62
N VAL A 31 3.86 -9.45 9.51
CA VAL A 31 3.62 -10.89 9.43
C VAL A 31 4.96 -11.60 9.53
N GLU A 32 5.18 -12.35 10.60
CA GLU A 32 6.41 -13.13 10.79
C GLU A 32 6.27 -14.59 10.35
N TYR A 33 5.04 -15.11 10.32
CA TYR A 33 4.75 -16.52 10.00
C TYR A 33 3.52 -16.60 9.10
N LEU A 34 3.58 -17.49 8.11
CA LEU A 34 2.44 -17.83 7.25
C LEU A 34 2.14 -19.32 7.31
N PRO A 35 0.86 -19.72 7.41
CA PRO A 35 0.48 -21.11 7.21
C PRO A 35 1.03 -21.64 5.87
N GLY A 36 1.64 -22.81 5.90
CA GLY A 36 2.25 -23.43 4.72
C GLY A 36 3.70 -23.03 4.47
N PHE A 37 4.24 -21.98 5.10
CA PHE A 37 5.66 -21.64 5.02
C PHE A 37 6.43 -22.24 6.21
N GLN A 38 7.58 -22.86 5.95
CA GLN A 38 8.38 -23.49 7.00
C GLN A 38 9.25 -22.47 7.73
N GLY A 39 8.90 -22.15 8.99
CA GLY A 39 9.65 -21.24 9.84
C GLY A 39 9.23 -19.76 9.67
N PRO A 40 10.01 -18.81 10.24
CA PRO A 40 9.73 -17.39 10.07
C PRO A 40 10.03 -16.94 8.63
N LEU A 41 9.30 -15.93 8.16
CA LEU A 41 9.55 -15.32 6.85
C LEU A 41 10.94 -14.67 6.81
N PRO A 42 11.76 -14.94 5.80
CA PRO A 42 13.09 -14.33 5.66
C PRO A 42 13.04 -12.93 5.02
N PHE A 43 11.85 -12.38 4.80
CA PHE A 43 11.59 -11.04 4.26
C PHE A 43 10.54 -10.35 5.12
N GLU A 44 10.48 -9.02 5.05
CA GLU A 44 9.48 -8.25 5.80
C GLU A 44 8.19 -8.14 4.99
N LEU A 45 7.16 -8.86 5.45
CA LEU A 45 5.78 -8.69 5.00
C LEU A 45 5.02 -7.89 6.06
N GLU A 46 4.35 -6.85 5.60
CA GLU A 46 3.39 -6.08 6.37
C GLU A 46 2.03 -6.17 5.68
N THR A 47 0.97 -6.22 6.47
CA THR A 47 -0.40 -6.11 5.97
C THR A 47 -1.15 -5.08 6.77
N GLY A 48 -2.07 -4.35 6.15
CA GLY A 48 -2.85 -3.36 6.87
C GLY A 48 -4.01 -2.81 6.06
N TYR A 49 -4.69 -1.86 6.69
CA TYR A 49 -5.77 -1.10 6.07
C TYR A 49 -5.42 0.38 6.04
N VAL A 50 -5.76 1.02 4.92
CA VAL A 50 -5.76 2.48 4.78
C VAL A 50 -7.20 2.93 4.58
N GLY A 51 -7.68 3.77 5.50
CA GLY A 51 -9.01 4.35 5.44
C GLY A 51 -9.08 5.48 4.41
N LEU A 52 -9.98 5.37 3.43
CA LEU A 52 -10.18 6.40 2.40
C LEU A 52 -11.31 7.39 2.72
N GLY A 53 -11.98 7.24 3.87
CA GLY A 53 -12.96 8.19 4.37
C GLY A 53 -12.44 9.63 4.46
N GLU A 54 -13.33 10.61 4.26
CA GLU A 54 -13.01 12.05 4.37
C GLU A 54 -13.20 12.57 5.80
N THR A 55 -13.96 11.86 6.63
CA THR A 55 -14.19 12.18 8.04
C THR A 55 -13.83 11.00 8.95
N ASN A 56 -13.53 11.26 10.22
CA ASN A 56 -13.28 10.21 11.22
C ASN A 56 -14.49 9.31 11.48
N ASP A 57 -15.66 9.67 10.95
CA ASP A 57 -16.89 8.86 10.99
C ASP A 57 -17.07 8.00 9.71
N ASP A 58 -16.22 8.17 8.69
CA ASP A 58 -16.16 7.35 7.47
C ASP A 58 -15.22 6.13 7.64
N ASP A 59 -15.34 5.43 8.77
CA ASP A 59 -14.70 4.11 9.01
C ASP A 59 -15.15 3.01 8.02
N ASP A 60 -15.95 3.39 7.03
CA ASP A 60 -16.67 2.51 6.12
C ASP A 60 -15.99 2.35 4.75
N MET A 61 -14.75 2.79 4.56
CA MET A 61 -14.00 2.62 3.31
C MET A 61 -12.55 2.25 3.60
N GLN A 62 -12.27 0.94 3.67
CA GLN A 62 -10.96 0.41 4.07
C GLN A 62 -10.32 -0.35 2.92
N VAL A 63 -9.16 0.14 2.47
CA VAL A 63 -8.35 -0.51 1.42
C VAL A 63 -7.28 -1.35 2.08
N PHE A 64 -7.30 -2.64 1.80
CA PHE A 64 -6.32 -3.60 2.28
C PHE A 64 -5.09 -3.64 1.37
N TYR A 65 -3.92 -3.84 1.98
CA TYR A 65 -2.68 -4.01 1.25
C TYR A 65 -1.79 -5.10 1.86
N TYR A 66 -0.92 -5.63 1.02
CA TYR A 66 0.26 -6.40 1.40
C TYR A 66 1.48 -5.60 0.98
N PHE A 67 2.36 -5.25 1.90
CA PHE A 67 3.61 -4.56 1.62
C PHE A 67 4.78 -5.49 1.87
N ILE A 68 5.64 -5.66 0.86
CA ILE A 68 6.90 -6.39 1.00
C ILE A 68 8.05 -5.42 0.77
N LYS A 69 8.86 -5.27 1.80
CA LYS A 69 10.06 -4.44 1.78
C LYS A 69 11.14 -5.09 0.91
N SER A 70 11.88 -4.29 0.16
CA SER A 70 12.99 -4.79 -0.67
C SER A 70 14.00 -5.57 0.18
N GLU A 71 14.45 -6.70 -0.33
CA GLU A 71 15.44 -7.57 0.31
C GLU A 71 16.88 -7.05 0.14
N ASN A 72 17.11 -6.07 -0.73
CA ASN A 72 18.43 -5.49 -0.98
C ASN A 72 18.68 -4.20 -0.18
N ASN A 73 18.16 -3.06 -0.64
CA ASN A 73 18.30 -1.78 0.05
C ASN A 73 16.97 -1.01 0.01
N PRO A 74 16.05 -1.28 0.94
CA PRO A 74 14.69 -0.73 0.88
C PRO A 74 14.62 0.80 0.95
N LYS A 75 15.65 1.47 1.47
CA LYS A 75 15.73 2.94 1.50
C LYS A 75 16.12 3.57 0.15
N LYS A 76 16.65 2.78 -0.77
CA LYS A 76 17.14 3.25 -2.09
C LYS A 76 16.42 2.60 -3.25
N ASP A 77 16.05 1.33 -3.09
CA ASP A 77 15.34 0.56 -4.10
C ASP A 77 13.97 1.18 -4.37
N PRO A 78 13.43 1.10 -5.60
CA PRO A 78 12.16 1.73 -5.94
C PRO A 78 10.99 1.28 -5.06
N LEU A 79 9.94 2.10 -5.01
CA LEU A 79 8.63 1.74 -4.47
C LEU A 79 7.67 1.51 -5.63
N MET A 80 7.04 0.34 -5.67
CA MET A 80 6.03 0.01 -6.66
C MET A 80 4.68 -0.24 -6.01
N LEU A 81 3.62 0.38 -6.53
CA LEU A 81 2.25 -0.01 -6.23
C LEU A 81 1.74 -0.94 -7.33
N TRP A 82 1.28 -2.13 -6.97
CA TRP A 82 0.80 -3.16 -7.87
C TRP A 82 -0.72 -3.37 -7.77
N LEU A 83 -1.41 -3.33 -8.90
CA LEU A 83 -2.83 -3.64 -9.01
C LEU A 83 -3.08 -4.85 -9.89
N SER A 84 -3.80 -5.84 -9.36
CA SER A 84 -4.22 -7.00 -10.15
C SER A 84 -5.53 -6.78 -10.87
N GLY A 85 -5.65 -7.37 -12.06
CA GLY A 85 -6.73 -7.08 -12.99
C GLY A 85 -8.07 -7.75 -12.64
N GLY A 86 -8.74 -8.34 -13.64
CA GLY A 86 -10.08 -8.89 -13.51
C GLY A 86 -11.10 -8.16 -14.39
N PRO A 87 -11.81 -7.12 -13.91
CA PRO A 87 -11.58 -6.36 -12.67
C PRO A 87 -12.06 -7.04 -11.39
N GLY A 88 -11.30 -6.87 -10.31
CA GLY A 88 -11.66 -7.31 -8.97
C GLY A 88 -10.92 -8.55 -8.46
N CYS A 89 -9.84 -8.95 -9.14
CA CYS A 89 -8.93 -9.98 -8.65
C CYS A 89 -8.04 -9.38 -7.54
N SER A 90 -7.85 -10.12 -6.45
CA SER A 90 -6.98 -9.66 -5.36
C SER A 90 -5.52 -9.66 -5.79
N SER A 91 -4.78 -8.63 -5.39
CA SER A 91 -3.34 -8.51 -5.68
C SER A 91 -2.46 -9.49 -4.91
N ILE A 92 -3.05 -10.33 -4.05
CA ILE A 92 -2.37 -11.52 -3.54
C ILE A 92 -1.96 -12.47 -4.66
N SER A 93 -2.62 -12.44 -5.83
CA SER A 93 -2.17 -13.20 -7.02
C SER A 93 -0.81 -12.70 -7.50
N GLY A 94 -0.61 -11.39 -7.59
CA GLY A 94 0.68 -10.78 -7.91
C GLY A 94 1.78 -11.22 -6.93
N LEU A 95 1.44 -11.27 -5.63
CA LEU A 95 2.36 -11.70 -4.58
C LEU A 95 2.72 -13.20 -4.71
N ILE A 96 1.73 -14.09 -4.71
CA ILE A 96 1.98 -15.54 -4.58
C ILE A 96 2.22 -16.21 -5.93
N ILE A 97 1.55 -15.77 -7.00
CA ILE A 97 1.54 -16.47 -8.30
C ILE A 97 2.57 -15.85 -9.26
N GLU A 98 2.75 -14.53 -9.23
CA GLU A 98 3.55 -13.84 -10.25
C GLU A 98 4.97 -13.50 -9.76
N MET A 99 5.11 -12.52 -8.87
CA MET A 99 6.40 -11.83 -8.66
C MET A 99 6.86 -11.66 -7.20
N GLY A 100 6.03 -11.96 -6.21
CA GLY A 100 6.43 -11.86 -4.80
C GLY A 100 7.47 -12.92 -4.38
N PRO A 101 7.95 -12.89 -3.13
CA PRO A 101 9.06 -13.71 -2.65
C PRO A 101 8.67 -15.15 -2.34
N ILE A 102 7.39 -15.50 -2.45
CA ILE A 102 6.86 -16.83 -2.18
C ILE A 102 5.96 -17.31 -3.30
N LYS A 103 5.84 -18.63 -3.43
CA LYS A 103 4.95 -19.32 -4.34
C LYS A 103 4.46 -20.62 -3.73
N PHE A 104 3.33 -21.12 -4.22
CA PHE A 104 2.88 -22.46 -3.89
C PHE A 104 3.89 -23.50 -4.40
N GLU A 105 4.21 -24.46 -3.55
CA GLU A 105 4.90 -25.67 -3.97
C GLU A 105 3.90 -26.57 -4.70
N MET A 106 4.07 -26.73 -6.01
CA MET A 106 3.20 -27.60 -6.81
C MET A 106 3.47 -29.06 -6.47
N LYS A 107 2.58 -29.66 -5.67
CA LYS A 107 2.56 -31.09 -5.37
C LYS A 107 1.29 -31.70 -5.95
N ASP A 108 1.41 -32.85 -6.60
CA ASP A 108 0.25 -33.56 -7.14
C ASP A 108 -0.57 -34.17 -6.00
N ASN A 109 -1.89 -33.92 -6.01
CA ASN A 109 -2.91 -34.60 -5.20
C ASN A 109 -2.57 -34.74 -3.70
N ASP A 110 -2.31 -33.61 -3.04
CA ASP A 110 -2.34 -33.56 -1.58
C ASP A 110 -3.49 -32.64 -1.14
N GLU A 111 -4.48 -33.19 -0.42
CA GLU A 111 -5.57 -32.42 0.20
C GLU A 111 -5.11 -31.68 1.47
N SER A 112 -3.82 -31.78 1.82
CA SER A 112 -3.22 -31.03 2.92
C SER A 112 -3.10 -29.53 2.63
N LEU A 113 -2.75 -28.75 3.66
CA LEU A 113 -2.51 -27.32 3.52
C LEU A 113 -1.43 -27.05 2.45
N PRO A 114 -1.69 -26.21 1.43
CA PRO A 114 -0.69 -25.88 0.41
C PRO A 114 0.60 -25.37 1.04
N SER A 115 1.73 -25.97 0.66
CA SER A 115 3.05 -25.52 1.11
C SER A 115 3.49 -24.28 0.32
N LEU A 116 4.13 -23.32 1.01
CA LEU A 116 4.71 -22.12 0.45
C LEU A 116 6.24 -22.24 0.48
N ILE A 117 6.87 -21.97 -0.65
CA ILE A 117 8.32 -21.96 -0.82
C ILE A 117 8.78 -20.61 -1.35
N LEU A 118 10.07 -20.29 -1.18
CA LEU A 118 10.64 -19.05 -1.69
C LEU A 118 10.68 -19.04 -3.23
N ARG A 119 10.52 -17.84 -3.80
CA ARG A 119 10.74 -17.52 -5.22
C ARG A 119 12.08 -16.78 -5.35
N PRO A 120 13.18 -17.43 -5.77
CA PRO A 120 14.49 -16.77 -5.94
C PRO A 120 14.46 -15.57 -6.89
N GLU A 121 13.63 -15.66 -7.92
CA GLU A 121 13.43 -14.69 -9.01
C GLU A 121 12.44 -13.55 -8.67
N SER A 122 12.15 -13.33 -7.39
CA SER A 122 11.19 -12.31 -6.98
C SER A 122 11.65 -10.89 -7.30
N TRP A 123 10.69 -10.03 -7.66
CA TRP A 123 10.93 -8.61 -7.86
C TRP A 123 11.26 -7.88 -6.55
N THR A 124 10.87 -8.44 -5.40
CA THR A 124 11.19 -7.87 -4.08
C THR A 124 12.68 -7.94 -3.75
N LYS A 125 13.48 -8.60 -4.59
CA LYS A 125 14.95 -8.54 -4.50
C LYS A 125 15.51 -7.15 -4.75
N LEU A 126 14.80 -6.30 -5.50
CA LEU A 126 15.27 -4.98 -5.95
C LEU A 126 14.20 -3.89 -5.84
N CYS A 127 13.05 -4.17 -5.22
CA CYS A 127 11.91 -3.27 -5.19
C CYS A 127 11.10 -3.45 -3.91
N ASN A 128 10.62 -2.35 -3.33
CA ASN A 128 9.59 -2.36 -2.31
C ASN A 128 8.24 -2.43 -3.03
N ILE A 129 7.39 -3.41 -2.73
CA ILE A 129 6.14 -3.62 -3.49
C ILE A 129 4.94 -3.57 -2.56
N ILE A 130 3.99 -2.69 -2.87
CA ILE A 130 2.66 -2.63 -2.24
C ILE A 130 1.66 -3.29 -3.19
N PHE A 131 1.16 -4.47 -2.83
CA PHE A 131 0.07 -5.16 -3.50
C PHE A 131 -1.25 -4.68 -2.92
N VAL A 132 -2.10 -4.03 -3.72
CA VAL A 132 -3.29 -3.33 -3.23
C VAL A 132 -4.57 -3.96 -3.76
N ASP A 133 -5.49 -4.28 -2.86
CA ASP A 133 -6.79 -4.81 -3.24
C ASP A 133 -7.74 -3.66 -3.62
N LEU A 134 -7.90 -3.38 -4.92
CA LEU A 134 -8.87 -2.43 -5.44
C LEU A 134 -9.61 -3.01 -6.66
N PRO A 135 -10.84 -2.55 -6.98
CA PRO A 135 -11.70 -1.63 -6.20
C PRO A 135 -12.22 -2.22 -4.88
N PHE A 136 -13.02 -1.47 -4.11
CA PHE A 136 -13.71 -2.01 -2.94
C PHE A 136 -14.53 -3.28 -3.27
N GLY A 137 -14.48 -4.27 -2.37
CA GLY A 137 -15.01 -5.61 -2.58
C GLY A 137 -14.02 -6.58 -3.24
N THR A 138 -12.83 -6.11 -3.63
CA THR A 138 -11.69 -6.97 -4.01
C THR A 138 -10.97 -7.45 -2.76
N GLY A 139 -10.64 -8.75 -2.72
CA GLY A 139 -9.86 -9.35 -1.64
C GLY A 139 -10.39 -8.99 -0.26
N PHE A 140 -9.56 -8.32 0.55
CA PHE A 140 -9.94 -7.90 1.90
C PHE A 140 -10.40 -6.44 2.01
N SER A 141 -10.41 -5.68 0.91
CA SER A 141 -10.89 -4.30 0.87
C SER A 141 -12.41 -4.22 0.90
N TYR A 142 -12.95 -3.36 1.75
CA TYR A 142 -14.40 -3.26 1.94
C TYR A 142 -14.91 -1.83 2.00
N SER A 143 -16.18 -1.66 1.64
CA SER A 143 -16.93 -0.45 1.96
C SER A 143 -18.38 -0.74 2.33
N LYS A 144 -18.88 -0.11 3.41
CA LYS A 144 -20.27 -0.31 3.87
C LYS A 144 -21.30 0.44 3.02
N ASN A 145 -20.94 1.62 2.52
CA ASN A 145 -21.88 2.53 1.86
C ASN A 145 -21.75 2.57 0.32
N ASN A 146 -20.75 1.91 -0.28
CA ASN A 146 -20.40 2.14 -1.69
C ASN A 146 -20.12 0.88 -2.53
N SER A 147 -20.67 -0.28 -2.15
CA SER A 147 -20.30 -1.59 -2.70
C SER A 147 -20.78 -1.89 -4.13
N ALA A 148 -21.58 -1.05 -4.78
CA ALA A 148 -22.25 -1.41 -6.05
C ALA A 148 -21.73 -0.70 -7.32
N GLN A 149 -21.05 0.44 -7.24
CA GLN A 149 -20.60 1.18 -8.43
C GLN A 149 -19.10 1.08 -8.64
N ARG A 150 -18.70 0.08 -9.43
CA ARG A 150 -17.34 -0.02 -9.99
C ARG A 150 -17.21 0.95 -11.16
N SER A 151 -16.16 1.77 -11.14
CA SER A 151 -15.82 2.72 -12.20
C SER A 151 -14.31 2.86 -12.24
N ASP A 152 -13.73 2.90 -13.45
CA ASP A 152 -12.29 3.11 -13.62
C ASP A 152 -11.83 4.38 -12.91
N TRP A 153 -12.57 5.49 -13.04
CA TRP A 153 -12.24 6.74 -12.37
C TRP A 153 -12.26 6.62 -10.84
N LYS A 154 -13.13 5.79 -10.26
CA LYS A 154 -13.08 5.51 -8.81
C LYS A 154 -11.83 4.73 -8.43
N ILE A 155 -11.42 3.74 -9.25
CA ILE A 155 -10.17 2.99 -9.01
C ILE A 155 -8.98 3.96 -9.04
N VAL A 156 -8.94 4.84 -10.04
CA VAL A 156 -7.87 5.83 -10.21
C VAL A 156 -7.79 6.73 -8.97
N HIS A 157 -8.92 7.31 -8.57
CA HIS A 157 -8.99 8.20 -7.42
C HIS A 157 -8.62 7.52 -6.10
N HIS A 158 -9.17 6.32 -5.85
CA HIS A 158 -8.88 5.57 -4.64
C HIS A 158 -7.43 5.12 -4.57
N ALA A 159 -6.81 4.71 -5.68
CA ALA A 159 -5.39 4.34 -5.71
C ALA A 159 -4.49 5.56 -5.40
N HIS A 160 -4.81 6.73 -5.96
CA HIS A 160 -4.09 7.98 -5.67
C HIS A 160 -4.20 8.40 -4.20
N GLN A 161 -5.41 8.38 -3.65
CA GLN A 161 -5.66 8.69 -2.23
C GLN A 161 -4.98 7.68 -1.32
N PHE A 162 -5.11 6.37 -1.61
CA PHE A 162 -4.46 5.29 -0.88
C PHE A 162 -2.96 5.53 -0.80
N LEU A 163 -2.28 5.75 -1.93
CA LEU A 163 -0.84 5.90 -1.98
C LEU A 163 -0.37 7.10 -1.14
N ARG A 164 -1.07 8.23 -1.20
CA ARG A 164 -0.72 9.43 -0.42
C ARG A 164 -0.88 9.20 1.07
N LYS A 165 -2.01 8.60 1.49
CA LYS A 165 -2.25 8.26 2.89
C LYS A 165 -1.24 7.23 3.40
N TRP A 166 -0.95 6.20 2.60
CA TRP A 166 0.06 5.19 2.92
C TRP A 166 1.45 5.81 3.10
N LEU A 167 1.86 6.77 2.25
CA LEU A 167 3.14 7.48 2.38
C LEU A 167 3.21 8.44 3.57
N ILE A 168 2.07 8.89 4.13
CA ILE A 168 2.04 9.65 5.39
C ILE A 168 2.42 8.73 6.54
N ASP A 169 1.89 7.50 6.55
CA ASP A 169 2.20 6.47 7.56
C ASP A 169 3.59 5.87 7.38
N HIS A 170 4.14 5.89 6.16
CA HIS A 170 5.43 5.31 5.80
C HIS A 170 6.37 6.35 5.15
N PRO A 171 6.73 7.42 5.90
CA PRO A 171 7.45 8.56 5.36
C PRO A 171 8.86 8.20 4.84
N GLU A 172 9.44 7.09 5.27
CA GLU A 172 10.73 6.61 4.80
C GLU A 172 10.76 6.24 3.31
N PHE A 173 9.59 6.01 2.68
CA PHE A 173 9.50 5.67 1.26
C PHE A 173 9.20 6.86 0.35
N ILE A 174 8.97 8.07 0.89
CA ILE A 174 8.68 9.27 0.10
C ILE A 174 9.81 9.59 -0.89
N SER A 175 11.06 9.33 -0.51
CA SER A 175 12.23 9.58 -1.35
C SER A 175 12.46 8.52 -2.43
N ASN A 176 11.84 7.34 -2.32
CA ASN A 176 12.07 6.23 -3.25
C ASN A 176 11.48 6.56 -4.61
N GLU A 177 12.18 6.20 -5.69
CA GLU A 177 11.61 6.32 -7.03
C GLU A 177 10.34 5.47 -7.12
N PHE A 178 9.25 6.08 -7.58
CA PHE A 178 7.94 5.45 -7.59
C PHE A 178 7.58 4.89 -8.98
N TYR A 179 7.09 3.65 -9.00
CA TYR A 179 6.56 2.97 -10.18
C TYR A 179 5.11 2.53 -9.96
N MET A 180 4.31 2.60 -11.01
CA MET A 180 2.99 1.99 -11.03
C MET A 180 3.04 0.68 -11.81
N GLY A 181 2.53 -0.39 -11.20
CA GLY A 181 2.48 -1.72 -11.78
C GLY A 181 1.06 -2.29 -11.84
N GLY A 182 0.83 -3.20 -12.78
CA GLY A 182 -0.37 -4.03 -12.76
C GLY A 182 -0.45 -5.04 -13.89
N ASP A 183 -1.40 -5.98 -13.78
CA ASP A 183 -1.68 -6.96 -14.81
C ASP A 183 -3.09 -6.86 -15.40
N SER A 184 -3.26 -7.43 -16.60
CA SER A 184 -4.57 -7.66 -17.21
C SER A 184 -5.41 -6.35 -17.29
N TYR A 185 -6.63 -6.34 -16.74
CA TYR A 185 -7.52 -5.18 -16.74
C TYR A 185 -6.88 -3.91 -16.14
N SER A 186 -5.91 -4.05 -15.24
CA SER A 186 -5.19 -2.92 -14.64
C SER A 186 -4.43 -2.08 -15.67
N GLY A 187 -4.17 -2.60 -16.88
CA GLY A 187 -3.64 -1.82 -18.00
C GLY A 187 -4.49 -0.60 -18.38
N ILE A 188 -5.77 -0.56 -18.00
CA ILE A 188 -6.67 0.60 -18.20
C ILE A 188 -6.47 1.68 -17.12
N PRO A 189 -6.65 1.41 -15.82
CA PRO A 189 -6.50 2.44 -14.78
C PRO A 189 -5.04 2.83 -14.51
N VAL A 190 -4.05 1.96 -14.72
CA VAL A 190 -2.63 2.25 -14.38
C VAL A 190 -2.11 3.54 -15.04
N PRO A 191 -2.24 3.75 -16.36
CA PRO A 191 -1.83 5.01 -16.99
C PRO A 191 -2.59 6.23 -16.44
N ALA A 192 -3.88 6.09 -16.15
CA ALA A 192 -4.70 7.17 -15.59
C ALA A 192 -4.27 7.51 -14.15
N ILE A 193 -3.87 6.51 -13.35
CA ILE A 193 -3.33 6.71 -11.98
C ILE A 193 -2.05 7.52 -12.04
N VAL A 194 -1.13 7.17 -12.95
CA VAL A 194 0.11 7.93 -13.13
C VAL A 194 -0.19 9.39 -13.49
N GLN A 195 -1.15 9.64 -14.39
CA GLN A 195 -1.58 11.00 -14.73
C GLN A 195 -2.20 11.74 -13.53
N GLU A 196 -3.03 11.07 -12.71
CA GLU A 196 -3.62 11.67 -11.51
C GLU A 196 -2.56 12.01 -10.45
N ILE A 197 -1.51 11.18 -10.31
CA ILE A 197 -0.35 11.49 -9.47
C ILE A 197 0.38 12.73 -9.98
N ILE A 198 0.71 12.80 -11.28
CA ILE A 198 1.39 13.95 -11.89
C ILE A 198 0.59 15.23 -11.64
N ASN A 199 -0.70 15.22 -11.96
CA ASN A 199 -1.59 16.37 -11.75
C ASN A 199 -1.66 16.76 -10.27
N GLY A 200 -1.66 15.78 -9.35
CA GLY A 200 -1.64 16.02 -7.92
C GLY A 200 -0.34 16.67 -7.44
N ASN A 201 0.80 16.23 -7.96
CA ASN A 201 2.11 16.82 -7.67
C ASN A 201 2.20 18.27 -8.20
N GLU A 202 1.72 18.54 -9.42
CA GLU A 202 1.67 19.90 -9.99
C GLU A 202 0.79 20.85 -9.18
N LYS A 203 -0.29 20.33 -8.59
CA LYS A 203 -1.15 21.07 -7.66
C LYS A 203 -0.56 21.23 -6.25
N GLY A 204 0.62 20.67 -5.99
CA GLY A 204 1.29 20.75 -4.70
C GLY A 204 0.68 19.86 -3.61
N LEU A 205 -0.07 18.81 -3.97
CA LEU A 205 -0.59 17.84 -3.01
C LEU A 205 0.58 17.11 -2.32
N GLN A 206 0.48 16.95 -1.00
CA GLN A 206 1.49 16.28 -0.19
C GLN A 206 1.03 14.87 0.24
N PRO A 207 1.96 13.94 0.50
CA PRO A 207 3.40 14.03 0.19
C PRO A 207 3.65 14.00 -1.32
N LEU A 208 4.68 14.68 -1.81
CA LEU A 208 5.08 14.58 -3.22
C LEU A 208 5.52 13.15 -3.54
N ILE A 209 4.94 12.55 -4.58
CA ILE A 209 5.29 11.20 -5.03
C ILE A 209 6.41 11.31 -6.06
N ASN A 210 7.54 10.63 -5.83
CA ASN A 210 8.75 10.70 -6.65
C ASN A 210 8.62 9.91 -7.97
N LEU A 211 7.76 10.37 -8.87
CA LEU A 211 7.66 9.89 -10.25
C LEU A 211 8.74 10.53 -11.14
N GLN A 212 9.60 9.72 -11.74
CA GLN A 212 10.60 10.19 -12.70
C GLN A 212 10.00 10.32 -14.11
N VAL A 213 9.51 11.50 -14.48
CA VAL A 213 8.80 11.73 -15.76
C VAL A 213 9.63 11.35 -17.02
N SER A 214 10.95 11.22 -16.90
CA SER A 214 11.84 10.79 -17.98
C SER A 214 11.96 9.27 -18.19
N ASN A 215 11.49 8.46 -17.23
CA ASN A 215 11.51 7.01 -17.30
C ASN A 215 10.07 6.50 -17.42
N TYR A 216 9.84 5.47 -18.24
CA TYR A 216 8.54 4.83 -18.37
C TYR A 216 8.14 4.18 -17.02
N ASN A 217 7.54 4.93 -16.09
CA ASN A 217 7.22 4.47 -14.72
C ASN A 217 5.98 3.56 -14.66
N ILE A 218 5.69 2.87 -15.75
CA ILE A 218 4.57 1.94 -15.89
C ILE A 218 5.15 0.56 -16.17
N CYS A 219 4.82 -0.40 -15.32
CA CYS A 219 5.15 -1.81 -15.52
C CYS A 219 3.86 -2.61 -15.71
N LEU A 220 3.63 -3.13 -16.92
CA LEU A 220 2.43 -3.92 -17.21
C LEU A 220 2.81 -5.36 -17.54
N LEU A 221 2.13 -6.31 -16.90
CA LEU A 221 2.11 -7.71 -17.32
C LEU A 221 0.79 -7.98 -18.06
N LEU A 222 0.89 -8.39 -19.32
CA LEU A 222 -0.26 -8.68 -20.19
C LEU A 222 -0.54 -10.19 -20.24
#